data_AF-A0A7X1DCL5-F1
#
_entry.id   AF-A0A7X1DCL5-F1
#
_cell.length_a   1.000
_cell.length_b   1.000
_cell.length_c   1.000
_cell.angle_alpha   90.00
_cell.angle_beta   90.00
_cell.angle_gamma   90.00
#
_symmetry.space_group_name_H-M   'P 1'
#
loop_
_entity.id
_entity.type
_entity.pdbx_description
1 polymer ?
#
loop_
_entity_poly.entity_id
_entity_poly.type
_entity_poly.pdbx_seq_one_letter_code
_entity_poly.pdbx_strand_id
1 'polypeptide(L)'
;MIRINDLWNREELLIKNGFHFSDGSGVEVEISYYPIPDIKKGHYFSFLDVYKADQENMTKIDVFKEIKLSNGFYCCVGEGSYGSEGFVAYLDESKNLLWVLYSETSNPFVNIMEECEGIVIVESSANFKIRLDVNKPTSLSLK
;
A
#
# COMPACT_ATOMS: atom_id res chain seq x y z
N MET A 1 11.67 -11.64 15.65
CA MET A 1 12.17 -10.81 14.52
C MET A 1 10.97 -10.09 13.98
N ILE A 2 11.02 -8.76 13.91
CA ILE A 2 9.86 -7.96 13.49
C ILE A 2 9.55 -8.17 12.01
N ARG A 3 8.25 -8.15 11.67
CA ARG A 3 7.70 -8.29 10.33
C ARG A 3 6.77 -7.12 10.03
N ILE A 4 6.43 -6.90 8.77
CA ILE A 4 5.47 -5.88 8.37
C ILE A 4 4.10 -6.08 9.06
N ASN A 5 3.67 -7.33 9.26
CA ASN A 5 2.42 -7.63 9.97
C ASN A 5 2.45 -7.20 11.45
N ASP A 6 3.62 -7.17 12.09
CA ASP A 6 3.74 -6.67 13.46
C ASP A 6 3.49 -5.15 13.51
N LEU A 7 3.87 -4.42 12.46
CA LEU A 7 3.63 -2.97 12.33
C LEU A 7 2.17 -2.70 11.99
N TRP A 8 1.63 -3.45 11.03
CA TRP A 8 0.22 -3.38 10.64
C TRP A 8 -0.72 -3.54 11.85
N ASN A 9 -0.45 -4.53 12.72
CA ASN A 9 -1.21 -4.77 13.94
C ASN A 9 -1.10 -3.63 14.99
N ARG A 10 -0.13 -2.73 14.84
CA ARG A 10 0.06 -1.52 15.65
C ARG A 10 -0.42 -0.26 14.95
N GLU A 11 -1.10 -0.42 13.80
CA GLU A 11 -1.53 0.68 12.94
C GLU A 11 -0.34 1.55 12.53
N GLU A 12 0.77 0.90 12.14
CA GLU A 12 2.02 1.54 11.71
C GLU A 12 2.49 0.98 10.37
N LEU A 13 3.19 1.81 9.59
CA LEU A 13 3.97 1.40 8.42
C LEU A 13 5.34 2.06 8.43
N LEU A 14 6.31 1.41 7.76
CA LEU A 14 7.58 2.04 7.42
C LEU A 14 7.34 3.16 6.39
N ILE A 15 8.00 4.29 6.58
CA ILE A 15 8.08 5.35 5.57
C ILE A 15 9.10 4.91 4.51
N LYS A 16 8.65 4.05 3.60
CA LYS A 16 9.43 3.55 2.46
C LYS A 16 8.51 3.24 1.29
N ASN A 17 8.60 4.06 0.25
CA ASN A 17 7.85 3.90 -0.99
C ASN A 17 7.98 2.50 -1.58
N GLY A 18 6.84 1.87 -1.88
CA GLY A 18 6.80 0.57 -2.51
C GLY A 18 5.78 -0.41 -1.94
N PHE A 19 5.79 -1.60 -2.52
CA PHE A 19 5.11 -2.76 -1.95
C PHE A 19 5.97 -3.37 -0.85
N HIS A 20 5.34 -3.68 0.27
CA HIS A 20 5.88 -4.51 1.35
C HIS A 20 5.04 -5.78 1.45
N PHE A 21 5.67 -6.93 1.33
CA PHE A 21 5.00 -8.23 1.38
C PHE A 21 5.16 -8.87 2.76
N SER A 22 4.17 -9.67 3.15
CA SER A 22 4.14 -10.38 4.44
C SER A 22 5.29 -11.37 4.63
N ASP A 23 5.92 -11.82 3.55
CA ASP A 23 7.12 -12.67 3.57
C ASP A 23 8.42 -11.89 3.89
N GLY A 24 8.34 -10.56 3.98
CA GLY A 24 9.46 -9.66 4.27
C GLY A 24 10.18 -9.15 3.02
N SER A 25 9.77 -9.53 1.82
CA SER A 25 10.25 -8.91 0.58
C SER A 25 9.55 -7.58 0.31
N GLY A 26 10.14 -6.74 -0.53
CA GLY A 26 9.55 -5.51 -1.00
C GLY A 26 10.00 -5.14 -2.40
N VAL A 27 9.24 -4.26 -3.05
CA VAL A 27 9.54 -3.71 -4.37
C VAL A 27 9.30 -2.22 -4.34
N GLU A 28 10.31 -1.43 -4.67
CA GLU A 28 10.18 0.02 -4.74
C GLU A 28 9.16 0.42 -5.80
N VAL A 29 8.26 1.31 -5.41
CA VAL A 29 7.28 1.93 -6.31
C VAL A 29 7.18 3.39 -5.92
N GLU A 30 7.58 4.27 -6.83
CA GLU A 30 7.43 5.70 -6.70
C GLU A 30 6.13 6.11 -7.40
N ILE A 31 5.25 6.82 -6.69
CA ILE A 31 4.03 7.39 -7.25
C ILE A 31 4.11 8.92 -7.12
N SER A 32 4.18 9.61 -8.25
CA SER A 32 4.10 11.06 -8.32
C SER A 32 2.76 11.46 -8.92
N TYR A 33 2.05 12.43 -8.34
CA TYR A 33 0.79 12.96 -8.91
C TYR A 33 0.98 14.26 -9.71
N TYR A 34 2.09 14.97 -9.50
CA TYR A 34 2.39 16.26 -10.11
C TYR A 34 3.74 16.22 -10.86
N PRO A 35 3.87 16.88 -12.03
CA PRO A 35 2.84 17.63 -12.76
C PRO A 35 1.81 16.75 -13.48
N ILE A 36 2.17 15.49 -13.75
CA ILE A 36 1.31 14.47 -14.35
C ILE A 36 1.49 13.21 -13.52
N PRO A 37 0.42 12.47 -13.19
CA PRO A 37 0.55 11.20 -12.48
C PRO A 37 1.48 10.23 -13.22
N ASP A 38 2.39 9.61 -12.48
CA ASP A 38 3.35 8.61 -12.97
C ASP A 38 3.64 7.57 -11.90
N ILE A 39 4.00 6.36 -12.34
CA ILE A 39 4.35 5.22 -11.49
C ILE A 39 5.67 4.64 -11.99
N LYS A 40 6.70 4.64 -11.14
CA LYS A 40 8.00 4.05 -11.45
C LYS A 40 8.29 2.88 -10.52
N LYS A 41 8.71 1.76 -11.08
CA LYS A 41 9.13 0.57 -10.32
C LYS A 41 10.65 0.61 -10.19
N GLY A 42 11.13 0.38 -8.98
CA GLY A 42 12.54 0.34 -8.66
C GLY A 42 13.01 -1.08 -8.33
N HIS A 43 13.92 -1.17 -7.36
CA HIS A 43 14.57 -2.41 -7.00
C HIS A 43 13.78 -3.21 -5.98
N TYR A 44 14.11 -4.50 -5.87
CA TYR A 44 13.67 -5.32 -4.75
C TYR A 44 14.45 -4.95 -3.49
N PHE A 45 13.79 -4.99 -2.34
CA PHE A 45 14.41 -4.76 -1.04
C PHE A 45 13.92 -5.76 0.00
N SER A 46 14.60 -5.79 1.14
CA SER A 46 14.27 -6.59 2.31
C SER A 46 13.69 -5.66 3.39
N PHE A 47 12.47 -5.94 3.84
CA PHE A 47 11.80 -5.19 4.91
C PHE A 47 12.69 -5.08 6.15
N LEU A 48 13.33 -6.18 6.55
CA LEU A 48 14.13 -6.23 7.77
C LEU A 48 15.37 -5.35 7.67
N ASP A 49 15.97 -5.25 6.49
CA ASP A 49 17.16 -4.42 6.28
C ASP A 49 16.79 -2.93 6.30
N VAL A 50 15.66 -2.55 5.69
CA VAL A 50 15.11 -1.19 5.78
C VAL A 50 14.78 -0.83 7.23
N TYR A 51 14.04 -1.69 7.94
CA TYR A 51 13.67 -1.47 9.33
C TYR A 51 14.89 -1.32 10.25
N LYS A 52 15.95 -2.13 10.04
CA LYS A 52 17.17 -2.05 10.86
C LYS A 52 18.00 -0.81 10.56
N ALA A 53 17.96 -0.32 9.33
CA ALA A 53 18.68 0.89 8.94
C ALA A 53 18.10 2.12 9.64
N ASP A 54 16.77 2.17 9.80
CA ASP A 54 16.08 3.25 10.51
C ASP A 54 14.79 2.73 11.17
N GLN A 55 14.81 2.59 12.49
CA GLN A 55 13.68 2.06 13.27
C GLN A 55 12.65 3.13 13.63
N GLU A 56 13.01 4.41 13.49
CA GLU A 56 12.14 5.54 13.83
C GLU A 56 11.36 6.06 12.62
N ASN A 57 11.78 5.68 11.40
CA ASN A 57 11.16 6.12 10.14
C ASN A 57 9.84 5.39 9.84
N MET A 58 8.83 5.73 10.64
CA MET A 58 7.52 5.09 10.72
C MET A 58 6.41 6.12 10.73
N THR A 59 5.24 5.73 10.24
CA THR A 59 4.03 6.55 10.23
C THR A 59 2.89 5.80 10.89
N LYS A 60 2.02 6.49 11.63
CA LYS A 60 0.73 5.93 12.04
C LYS A 60 -0.21 5.99 10.85
N ILE A 61 -1.00 4.93 10.68
CA ILE A 61 -1.94 4.81 9.57
C ILE A 61 -3.37 4.91 10.04
N ASP A 62 -4.19 5.58 9.23
CA ASP A 62 -5.64 5.66 9.41
C ASP A 62 -6.32 5.03 8.19
N VAL A 63 -7.12 3.99 8.42
CA VAL A 63 -7.90 3.33 7.37
C VAL A 63 -9.15 4.15 7.08
N PHE A 64 -9.30 4.60 5.84
CA PHE A 64 -10.46 5.37 5.40
C PHE A 64 -11.58 4.49 4.85
N LYS A 65 -11.21 3.46 4.08
CA LYS A 65 -12.18 2.56 3.48
C LYS A 65 -11.64 1.15 3.38
N GLU A 66 -12.46 0.17 3.74
CA GLU A 66 -12.22 -1.26 3.59
C GLU A 66 -13.37 -1.87 2.78
N ILE A 67 -13.05 -2.80 1.89
CA ILE A 67 -14.03 -3.61 1.15
C ILE A 67 -13.69 -5.09 1.29
N LYS A 68 -14.73 -5.93 1.34
CA LYS A 68 -14.59 -7.37 1.14
C LYS A 68 -14.66 -7.66 -0.36
N LEU A 69 -13.69 -8.39 -0.88
CA LEU A 69 -13.64 -8.80 -2.27
C LEU A 69 -14.47 -10.05 -2.52
N SER A 70 -14.78 -10.30 -3.79
CA SER A 70 -15.50 -11.49 -4.26
C SER A 70 -14.83 -12.83 -3.88
N ASN A 71 -13.49 -12.85 -3.78
CA ASN A 71 -12.72 -14.01 -3.33
C ASN A 71 -12.75 -14.23 -1.80
N GLY A 72 -13.46 -13.38 -1.05
CA GLY A 72 -13.63 -13.48 0.40
C GLY A 72 -12.55 -12.76 1.23
N PHE A 73 -11.51 -12.22 0.59
CA PHE A 73 -10.43 -11.47 1.22
C PHE A 73 -10.79 -9.98 1.32
N TYR A 74 -9.90 -9.14 1.86
CA TYR A 74 -10.18 -7.72 2.08
C TYR A 74 -9.13 -6.82 1.43
N CYS A 75 -9.57 -5.68 0.91
CA CYS A 75 -8.66 -4.57 0.58
C CYS A 75 -9.05 -3.32 1.34
N CYS A 76 -8.07 -2.52 1.75
CA CYS A 76 -8.32 -1.22 2.35
C CYS A 76 -7.36 -0.14 1.84
N VAL A 77 -7.76 1.10 2.06
CA VAL A 77 -7.01 2.30 1.69
C VAL A 77 -7.04 3.32 2.83
N GLY A 78 -6.05 4.20 2.85
CA GLY A 78 -5.98 5.27 3.84
C GLY A 78 -4.77 6.17 3.66
N GLU A 79 -4.37 6.79 4.77
CA GLU A 79 -3.26 7.73 4.87
C GLU A 79 -2.21 7.33 5.91
N GLY A 80 -1.07 8.03 5.84
CA GLY A 80 -0.14 8.16 6.95
C GLY A 80 -0.29 9.53 7.64
N SER A 81 0.47 9.76 8.70
CA SER A 81 0.33 10.92 9.60
C SER A 81 0.74 12.28 9.02
N TYR A 82 1.39 12.34 7.87
CA TYR A 82 1.99 13.55 7.29
C TYR A 82 1.17 14.16 6.14
N GLY A 83 0.02 13.56 5.79
CA GLY A 83 -0.98 14.14 4.88
C GLY A 83 -0.63 14.12 3.38
N SER A 84 0.63 13.88 3.00
CA SER A 84 1.03 13.59 1.61
C SER A 84 1.05 12.10 1.29
N GLU A 85 0.92 11.26 2.32
CA GLU A 85 1.05 9.81 2.24
C GLU A 85 -0.27 9.13 1.87
N GLY A 86 -0.19 7.99 1.22
CA GLY A 86 -1.31 7.09 1.02
C GLY A 86 -0.86 5.63 1.00
N PHE A 87 -1.77 4.75 1.41
CA PHE A 87 -1.54 3.31 1.28
C PHE A 87 -2.73 2.56 0.67
N VAL A 88 -2.43 1.38 0.12
CA VAL A 88 -3.40 0.35 -0.28
C VAL A 88 -2.93 -0.98 0.28
N ALA A 89 -3.77 -1.68 1.02
CA ALA A 89 -3.42 -2.98 1.59
C ALA A 89 -4.37 -4.08 1.14
N TYR A 90 -3.83 -5.29 1.00
CA TYR A 90 -4.57 -6.52 0.76
C TYR A 90 -4.38 -7.48 1.93
N LEU A 91 -5.49 -8.02 2.44
CA LEU A 91 -5.56 -8.81 3.64
C LEU A 91 -6.26 -10.15 3.36
N ASP A 92 -5.90 -11.18 4.09
CA ASP A 92 -6.58 -12.49 4.03
C ASP A 92 -7.99 -12.45 4.66
N GLU A 93 -8.68 -13.59 4.67
CA GLU A 93 -10.02 -13.73 5.26
C GLU A 93 -10.07 -13.42 6.77
N SER A 94 -8.93 -13.51 7.45
CA SER A 94 -8.74 -13.21 8.88
C SER A 94 -8.20 -11.79 9.10
N LYS A 95 -8.14 -10.97 8.05
CA LYS A 95 -7.58 -9.61 8.04
C LYS A 95 -6.09 -9.52 8.36
N ASN A 96 -5.33 -10.59 8.18
CA ASN A 96 -3.88 -10.49 8.24
C ASN A 96 -3.36 -9.85 6.95
N LEU A 97 -2.38 -8.96 7.09
CA LEU A 97 -1.74 -8.31 5.96
C LEU A 97 -1.02 -9.34 5.06
N LEU A 98 -1.30 -9.29 3.77
CA LEU A 98 -0.61 -10.06 2.72
C LEU A 98 0.42 -9.18 2.02
N TRP A 99 0.02 -7.97 1.64
CA TRP A 99 0.91 -6.92 1.14
C TRP A 99 0.29 -5.53 1.35
N VAL A 100 1.13 -4.51 1.41
CA VAL A 100 0.75 -3.09 1.41
C VAL A 100 1.59 -2.31 0.41
N LEU A 101 0.94 -1.49 -0.42
CA LEU A 101 1.57 -0.41 -1.16
C LEU A 101 1.56 0.83 -0.27
N TYR A 102 2.72 1.41 -0.03
CA TYR A 102 2.86 2.69 0.66
C TYR A 102 3.54 3.71 -0.26
N SER A 103 3.10 4.96 -0.19
CA SER A 103 3.66 6.07 -0.96
C SER A 103 3.61 7.39 -0.19
N GLU A 104 4.76 8.04 -0.03
CA GLU A 104 4.91 9.35 0.61
C GLU A 104 4.29 10.51 -0.18
N THR A 105 4.09 10.31 -1.49
CA THR A 105 3.72 11.36 -2.43
C THR A 105 2.46 11.06 -3.24
N SER A 106 1.67 10.06 -2.85
CA SER A 106 0.43 9.75 -3.58
C SER A 106 -0.73 10.66 -3.17
N ASN A 107 -0.60 11.37 -2.06
CA ASN A 107 -1.73 11.80 -1.22
C ASN A 107 -2.58 10.60 -0.74
N PRO A 108 -3.44 10.79 0.28
CA PRO A 108 -4.29 9.74 0.80
C PRO A 108 -5.10 9.02 -0.26
N PHE A 109 -5.20 7.69 -0.17
CA PHE A 109 -6.18 6.94 -0.94
C PHE A 109 -7.50 6.92 -0.18
N VAL A 110 -8.54 7.50 -0.77
CA VAL A 110 -9.81 7.80 -0.10
C VAL A 110 -10.94 6.87 -0.54
N ASN A 111 -10.77 6.16 -1.64
CA ASN A 111 -11.80 5.29 -2.17
C ASN A 111 -11.19 4.04 -2.82
N ILE A 112 -11.94 2.95 -2.76
CA ILE A 112 -11.60 1.65 -3.34
C ILE A 112 -12.88 0.94 -3.80
N MET A 113 -12.80 0.25 -4.93
CA MET A 113 -13.83 -0.67 -5.44
C MET A 113 -13.19 -1.86 -6.14
N GLU A 114 -13.87 -3.01 -6.11
CA GLU A 114 -13.55 -4.16 -6.97
C GLU A 114 -14.20 -3.94 -8.35
N GLU A 115 -13.39 -3.91 -9.40
CA GLU A 115 -13.86 -3.76 -10.79
C GLU A 115 -14.35 -5.10 -11.35
N CYS A 116 -13.56 -6.13 -11.12
CA CYS A 116 -13.87 -7.53 -11.37
C CYS A 116 -13.02 -8.39 -10.43
N GLU A 117 -13.23 -9.71 -10.42
CA GLU A 117 -12.59 -10.62 -9.47
C GLU A 117 -11.06 -10.39 -9.35
N GLY A 118 -10.64 -9.95 -8.16
CA GLY A 118 -9.23 -9.71 -7.84
C GLY A 118 -8.62 -8.42 -8.45
N ILE A 119 -9.39 -7.63 -9.20
CA ILE A 119 -8.96 -6.33 -9.71
C ILE A 119 -9.63 -5.22 -8.92
N VAL A 120 -8.83 -4.35 -8.29
CA VAL A 120 -9.33 -3.17 -7.57
C VAL A 120 -8.91 -1.87 -8.24
N ILE A 121 -9.79 -0.88 -8.15
CA ILE A 121 -9.49 0.52 -8.47
C ILE A 121 -9.45 1.30 -7.17
N VAL A 122 -8.35 2.00 -6.95
CA VAL A 122 -8.20 2.94 -5.84
C VAL A 122 -8.10 4.37 -6.35
N GLU A 123 -8.57 5.31 -5.56
CA GLU A 123 -8.61 6.74 -5.90
C GLU A 123 -7.89 7.54 -4.81
N SER A 124 -6.92 8.34 -5.25
CA SER A 124 -6.24 9.30 -4.39
C SER A 124 -7.04 10.59 -4.26
N SER A 125 -6.92 11.27 -3.13
CA SER A 125 -7.44 12.63 -2.94
C SER A 125 -6.82 13.66 -3.90
N ALA A 126 -5.69 13.33 -4.53
CA ALA A 126 -5.10 14.08 -5.64
C ALA A 126 -5.77 13.82 -7.01
N ASN A 127 -6.94 13.18 -7.03
CA ASN A 127 -7.79 12.99 -8.21
C ASN A 127 -7.14 12.16 -9.35
N PHE A 128 -6.37 11.13 -8.98
CA PHE A 128 -5.92 10.09 -9.91
C PHE A 128 -6.30 8.70 -9.39
N LYS A 129 -6.32 7.72 -10.29
CA LYS A 129 -6.73 6.35 -10.01
C LYS A 129 -5.63 5.36 -10.36
N ILE A 130 -5.51 4.32 -9.54
CA ILE A 130 -4.63 3.18 -9.81
C ILE A 130 -5.50 1.94 -9.94
N ARG A 131 -5.18 1.12 -10.94
CA ARG A 131 -5.71 -0.23 -11.13
C ARG A 131 -4.70 -1.26 -10.64
N LEU A 132 -5.14 -2.18 -9.78
CA LEU A 132 -4.30 -3.20 -9.13
C LEU A 132 -4.92 -4.59 -9.34
N ASP A 133 -4.09 -5.58 -9.67
CA ASP A 133 -4.42 -7.00 -9.52
C ASP A 133 -3.89 -7.46 -8.17
N VAL A 134 -4.76 -7.89 -7.26
CA VAL A 134 -4.36 -8.24 -5.89
C VAL A 134 -3.43 -9.46 -5.81
N ASN A 135 -3.44 -10.31 -6.84
CA ASN A 135 -2.56 -11.47 -6.96
C ASN A 135 -1.24 -11.14 -7.68
N LYS A 136 -1.20 -10.01 -8.41
CA LYS A 136 -0.01 -9.50 -9.12
C LYS A 136 0.12 -7.99 -8.88
N PRO A 137 0.27 -7.53 -7.62
CA PRO A 137 0.11 -6.12 -7.27
C PRO A 137 1.17 -5.23 -7.94
N THR A 138 2.36 -5.76 -8.21
CA THR A 138 3.43 -5.07 -8.94
C THR A 138 3.09 -4.82 -10.41
N SER A 139 1.98 -5.32 -10.96
CA SER A 139 1.50 -4.95 -12.30
C SER A 139 0.61 -3.71 -12.31
N LEU A 140 0.57 -2.94 -11.21
CA LEU A 140 -0.22 -1.72 -11.10
C LEU A 140 -0.02 -0.75 -12.27
N SER A 141 -1.08 -0.01 -12.58
CA SER A 141 -1.07 1.04 -13.60
C SER A 141 -1.98 2.20 -13.21
N LEU A 142 -1.72 3.38 -13.77
CA LEU A 142 -2.70 4.46 -13.77
C LEU A 142 -3.93 4.02 -14.59
N LYS A 143 -5.10 4.56 -14.24
CA LYS A 143 -6.37 4.33 -14.95
C LYS A 143 -6.88 5.61 -15.59
#